data_AF-A0A257MAN7-F1
#
_entry.id   AF-A0A257MAN7-F1
#
_cell.length_a   1.000
_cell.length_b   1.000
_cell.length_c   1.000
_cell.angle_alpha   90.00
_cell.angle_beta   90.00
_cell.angle_gamma   90.00
#
_symmetry.space_group_name_H-M   'P 1'
#
loop_
_entity.id
_entity.type
_entity.pdbx_description
1 polymer ?
#
loop_
_entity_poly.entity_id
_entity_poly.type
_entity_poly.pdbx_seq_one_letter_code
_entity_poly.pdbx_strand_id
1 'polypeptide(L)'
;MQSRLTRIQKAGMEQDGCAIAVNGVSKKFRIPTEKKFTIFDNLIGLFRGGSYAYEDFLALQDVSFSVFQGETFGVIGPNGCGKSTLLKVLAGVLYPDCGSIRVKGRIA
;
A
#
# COMPACT_ATOMS: atom_id res chain seq x y z
N MET A 1 -16.55 -33.52 -4.09
CA MET A 1 -17.30 -32.62 -3.18
C MET A 1 -16.61 -32.40 -1.82
N GLN A 2 -15.83 -33.37 -1.30
CA GLN A 2 -15.13 -33.23 -0.01
C GLN A 2 -13.90 -32.29 -0.01
N SER A 3 -13.25 -32.03 -1.15
CA SER A 3 -12.03 -31.21 -1.23
C SER A 3 -12.24 -29.70 -1.04
N ARG A 4 -13.45 -29.19 -1.31
CA ARG A 4 -13.79 -27.76 -1.15
C ARG A 4 -14.00 -27.38 0.32
N LEU A 5 -14.54 -28.30 1.11
CA LEU A 5 -14.77 -28.15 2.55
C LEU A 5 -13.45 -28.16 3.34
N THR A 6 -12.51 -29.04 2.96
CA THR A 6 -11.17 -29.08 3.57
C THR A 6 -10.38 -27.79 3.32
N ARG A 7 -10.56 -27.16 2.15
CA ARG A 7 -9.89 -25.90 1.79
C ARG A 7 -10.41 -24.70 2.59
N ILE A 8 -11.72 -24.67 2.90
CA ILE A 8 -12.34 -23.64 3.73
C ILE A 8 -11.93 -23.81 5.20
N GLN A 9 -11.87 -25.05 5.70
CA GLN A 9 -11.42 -25.34 7.06
C GLN A 9 -9.92 -25.03 7.26
N LYS A 10 -9.06 -25.30 6.26
CA LYS A 10 -7.63 -24.95 6.34
C LYS A 10 -7.40 -23.44 6.34
N ALA A 11 -8.12 -22.68 5.51
CA ALA A 11 -8.01 -21.22 5.47
C ALA A 11 -8.50 -20.56 6.77
N GLY A 12 -9.45 -21.17 7.48
CA GLY A 12 -9.88 -20.75 8.82
C GLY A 12 -8.84 -21.08 9.90
N MET A 13 -8.23 -22.26 9.84
CA MET A 13 -7.21 -22.73 10.80
C MET A 13 -5.87 -22.00 10.66
N GLU A 14 -5.49 -21.55 9.45
CA GLU A 14 -4.25 -20.80 9.20
C GLU A 14 -4.34 -19.33 9.70
N GLN A 15 -5.55 -18.86 10.03
CA GLN A 15 -5.80 -17.53 10.61
C GLN A 15 -5.74 -17.52 12.15
N ASP A 16 -5.82 -18.68 12.80
CA ASP A 16 -5.70 -18.84 14.25
C ASP A 16 -4.22 -18.78 14.65
N GLY A 17 -3.73 -17.55 14.83
CA GLY A 17 -2.34 -17.27 15.19
C GLY A 17 -1.73 -16.18 14.32
N CYS A 18 -2.37 -15.81 13.21
CA CYS A 18 -1.92 -14.70 12.39
C CYS A 18 -2.18 -13.37 13.11
N ALA A 19 -1.10 -12.66 13.46
CA ALA A 19 -1.16 -11.34 14.09
C ALA A 19 -1.36 -10.24 13.05
N ILE A 20 -0.74 -10.36 11.88
CA ILE A 20 -0.87 -9.41 10.77
C ILE A 20 -1.07 -10.19 9.48
N ALA A 21 -2.17 -9.92 8.78
CA ALA A 21 -2.43 -10.46 7.44
C ALA A 21 -2.57 -9.31 6.43
N VAL A 22 -1.74 -9.34 5.39
CA VAL A 22 -1.72 -8.37 4.30
C VAL A 22 -2.05 -9.10 3.01
N ASN A 23 -3.06 -8.63 2.26
CA ASN A 23 -3.52 -9.28 1.03
C ASN A 23 -3.65 -8.25 -0.09
N GLY A 24 -2.79 -8.38 -1.10
CA GLY A 24 -2.80 -7.63 -2.35
C GLY A 24 -2.70 -6.12 -2.19
N VAL A 25 -1.93 -5.66 -1.21
CA VAL A 25 -1.87 -4.25 -0.86
C VAL A 25 -1.07 -3.46 -1.88
N SER A 26 -1.71 -2.46 -2.46
CA SER A 26 -1.08 -1.52 -3.38
C SER A 26 -1.24 -0.08 -2.89
N LYS A 27 -0.23 0.74 -3.13
CA LYS A 27 -0.24 2.17 -2.80
C LYS A 27 0.49 2.97 -3.86
N LYS A 28 -0.17 4.00 -4.35
CA LYS A 28 0.29 4.95 -5.34
C LYS A 28 0.20 6.36 -4.78
N PHE A 29 1.20 7.18 -5.10
CA PHE A 29 1.22 8.59 -4.82
C PHE A 29 1.20 9.36 -6.14
N ARG A 30 0.43 10.44 -6.19
CA ARG A 30 0.43 11.36 -7.30
C ARG A 30 1.39 12.50 -6.98
N ILE A 31 2.55 12.50 -7.63
CA ILE A 31 3.58 13.51 -7.45
C ILE A 31 3.30 14.64 -8.45
N PRO A 32 3.10 15.89 -8.00
CA PRO A 32 2.97 17.01 -8.91
C PRO A 32 4.27 17.20 -9.69
N THR A 33 4.18 17.12 -11.01
CA THR A 33 5.33 17.35 -11.89
C THR A 33 5.22 18.78 -12.39
N GLU A 34 5.62 19.78 -11.59
CA GLU A 34 6.09 21.07 -12.13
C GLU A 34 6.69 22.01 -11.06
N LYS A 35 7.85 22.59 -11.42
CA LYS A 35 8.33 23.88 -10.89
C LYS A 35 8.10 24.93 -11.98
N LYS A 36 7.01 25.69 -11.92
CA LYS A 36 6.89 26.96 -12.67
C LYS A 36 6.19 28.02 -11.80
N PHE A 37 7.01 28.95 -11.31
CA PHE A 37 6.59 30.09 -10.50
C PHE A 37 6.32 31.29 -11.41
N THR A 38 5.20 31.31 -12.13
CA THR A 38 4.71 32.60 -12.65
C THR A 38 3.21 32.58 -12.87
N ILE A 39 2.51 33.58 -12.34
CA ILE A 39 1.08 33.86 -12.61
C ILE A 39 0.81 33.92 -14.13
N PHE A 40 1.82 34.32 -14.91
CA PHE A 40 1.78 34.41 -16.37
C PHE A 40 1.75 33.04 -17.09
N ASP A 41 2.45 32.03 -16.58
CA ASP A 41 2.47 30.68 -17.18
C ASP A 41 1.10 29.98 -17.02
N ASN A 42 0.38 30.26 -15.93
CA ASN A 42 -0.95 29.72 -15.68
C ASN A 42 -2.00 30.26 -16.65
N LEU A 43 -1.92 31.55 -16.98
CA LEU A 43 -2.76 32.19 -17.98
C LEU A 43 -2.48 31.62 -19.38
N ILE A 44 -1.21 31.41 -19.73
CA ILE A 44 -0.81 30.81 -21.02
C ILE A 44 -1.26 29.34 -21.12
N GLY A 45 -1.21 28.58 -20.02
CA GLY A 45 -1.70 27.20 -19.96
C GLY A 45 -3.21 27.08 -20.22
N LEU A 46 -4.01 28.06 -19.77
CA LEU A 46 -5.45 28.15 -20.01
C LEU A 46 -5.79 28.40 -21.49
N PHE A 47 -5.00 29.21 -22.19
CA PHE A 47 -5.20 29.46 -23.63
C PHE A 47 -4.66 28.34 -24.53
N ARG A 48 -3.83 27.42 -24.01
CA ARG A 48 -3.20 26.32 -24.78
C ARG A 48 -3.63 24.91 -24.38
N GLY A 49 -4.57 24.74 -23.45
CA GLY A 49 -5.03 23.42 -23.01
C GLY A 49 -3.97 22.64 -22.21
N GLY A 50 -3.15 23.36 -21.43
CA GLY A 50 -2.06 22.77 -20.65
C GLY A 50 -2.56 21.91 -19.49
N SER A 51 -2.53 20.60 -19.66
CA SER A 51 -2.74 19.64 -18.57
C SER A 51 -1.57 19.70 -17.60
N TYR A 52 -1.81 20.07 -16.34
CA TYR A 52 -0.82 19.89 -15.27
C TYR A 52 -0.40 18.41 -15.24
N ALA A 53 0.87 18.15 -15.54
CA ALA A 53 1.39 16.79 -15.53
C ALA A 53 1.55 16.34 -14.07
N TYR A 54 0.96 15.20 -13.75
CA TYR A 54 1.23 14.49 -12.51
C TYR A 54 1.92 13.19 -12.85
N GLU A 55 2.99 12.85 -12.12
CA GLU A 55 3.61 11.55 -12.19
C GLU A 55 3.03 10.64 -11.11
N ASP A 56 2.70 9.42 -11.52
CA ASP A 56 2.14 8.41 -10.64
C ASP A 56 3.26 7.52 -10.12
N PHE A 57 3.59 7.65 -8.84
CA PHE A 57 4.62 6.86 -8.17
C PHE A 57 4.01 5.68 -7.41
N LEU A 58 4.27 4.46 -7.87
CA LEU A 58 3.78 3.23 -7.24
C LEU A 58 4.71 2.83 -6.08
N ALA A 59 4.32 3.15 -4.85
CA ALA A 59 5.10 2.88 -3.66
C ALA A 59 4.95 1.43 -3.15
N LEU A 60 3.79 0.80 -3.35
CA LEU A 60 3.55 -0.62 -3.06
C LEU A 60 2.77 -1.23 -4.22
N GLN A 61 3.14 -2.44 -4.63
CA GLN A 61 2.51 -3.16 -5.73
C GLN A 61 2.19 -4.59 -5.28
N ASP A 62 0.90 -4.86 -5.11
CA ASP A 62 0.34 -6.19 -4.82
C ASP A 62 1.05 -6.97 -3.67
N VAL A 63 1.35 -6.28 -2.58
CA VAL A 63 2.08 -6.86 -1.45
C VAL A 63 1.17 -7.78 -0.64
N SER A 64 1.58 -9.04 -0.47
CA SER A 64 0.87 -10.04 0.33
C SER A 64 1.82 -10.81 1.24
N PHE A 65 1.50 -10.86 2.54
CA PHE A 65 2.24 -11.66 3.53
C PHE A 65 1.42 -11.84 4.81
N SER A 66 1.82 -12.81 5.63
CA SER A 66 1.31 -13.02 6.98
C SER A 66 2.45 -12.96 7.99
N VAL A 67 2.16 -12.46 9.18
CA VAL A 67 3.04 -12.53 10.35
C VAL A 67 2.26 -13.20 11.47
N PHE A 68 2.82 -14.27 12.02
CA PHE A 68 2.24 -15.02 13.11
C PHE A 68 2.66 -14.45 14.46
N GLN A 69 1.87 -14.76 15.48
CA GLN A 69 2.14 -14.33 16.84
C GLN A 69 3.48 -14.93 17.32
N GLY A 70 4.36 -14.08 17.85
CA GLY A 70 5.70 -14.46 18.29
C GLY A 70 6.79 -14.36 17.22
N GLU A 71 6.43 -14.06 15.97
CA GLU A 71 7.42 -13.84 14.92
C GLU A 71 7.99 -12.42 14.94
N THR A 72 9.26 -12.31 14.55
CA THR A 72 9.88 -11.02 14.24
C THR A 72 9.86 -10.80 12.73
N PHE A 73 9.25 -9.71 12.30
CA PHE A 73 9.18 -9.33 10.89
C PHE A 73 10.03 -8.09 10.60
N GLY A 74 10.97 -8.21 9.67
CA GLY A 74 11.86 -7.13 9.25
C GLY A 74 11.62 -6.70 7.81
N VAL A 75 11.58 -5.38 7.55
CA VAL A 75 11.45 -4.82 6.20
C VAL A 75 12.77 -4.20 5.76
N ILE A 76 13.38 -4.76 4.71
CA ILE A 76 14.68 -4.33 4.18
C ILE A 76 14.59 -3.95 2.69
N GLY A 77 15.55 -3.17 2.19
CA GLY A 77 15.62 -2.75 0.78
C GLY A 77 16.18 -1.34 0.59
N PRO A 78 16.47 -0.92 -0.64
CA PRO A 78 17.07 0.39 -0.96
C PRO A 78 16.14 1.56 -0.65
N ASN A 79 16.69 2.77 -0.57
CA ASN A 79 15.87 3.98 -0.39
C ASN A 79 14.88 4.15 -1.54
N GLY A 80 13.66 4.57 -1.23
CA GLY A 80 12.59 4.74 -2.21
C GLY A 80 11.77 3.48 -2.53
N CYS A 81 12.15 2.28 -2.07
CA CYS A 81 11.43 1.04 -2.42
C CYS A 81 10.09 0.82 -1.67
N GLY A 82 9.58 1.82 -0.94
CA GLY A 82 8.26 1.74 -0.29
C GLY A 82 8.22 1.24 1.15
N LYS A 83 9.36 0.97 1.81
CA LYS A 83 9.39 0.46 3.20
C LYS A 83 8.60 1.33 4.20
N SER A 84 8.89 2.63 4.22
CA SER A 84 8.19 3.56 5.12
C SER A 84 6.70 3.67 4.76
N THR A 85 6.35 3.50 3.49
CA THR A 85 4.95 3.41 3.06
C THR A 85 4.28 2.16 3.61
N LEU A 86 4.93 0.99 3.48
CA LEU A 86 4.45 -0.27 4.04
C LEU A 86 4.22 -0.17 5.56
N LEU A 87 5.18 0.37 6.30
CA LEU A 87 5.07 0.52 7.76
C LEU A 87 3.93 1.48 8.14
N LYS A 88 3.79 2.62 7.45
CA LYS A 88 2.66 3.56 7.67
C LYS A 88 1.31 2.91 7.37
N VAL A 89 1.27 2.05 6.34
CA VAL A 89 0.08 1.32 5.94
C VAL A 89 -0.31 0.26 6.98
N LEU A 90 0.67 -0.50 7.48
CA LEU A 90 0.45 -1.45 8.59
C LEU A 90 -0.02 -0.75 9.87
N ALA A 91 0.57 0.40 10.19
CA ALA A 91 0.21 1.19 11.37
C ALA A 91 -1.14 1.91 11.25
N GLY A 92 -1.82 1.82 10.10
CA GLY A 92 -3.10 2.51 9.86
C GLY A 92 -2.98 4.02 9.71
N VAL A 93 -1.77 4.57 9.62
CA VAL A 93 -1.51 6.00 9.36
C VAL A 93 -1.81 6.35 7.90
N LEU A 94 -1.62 5.38 7.00
CA LEU A 94 -1.90 5.53 5.57
C LEU A 94 -2.82 4.41 5.10
N TYR A 95 -3.86 4.76 4.34
CA TYR A 95 -4.74 3.75 3.75
C TYR A 95 -4.18 3.25 2.41
N PRO A 96 -4.22 1.93 2.14
CA PRO A 96 -3.89 1.39 0.84
C PRO A 96 -4.95 1.78 -0.19
N ASP A 97 -4.58 1.83 -1.47
CA ASP A 97 -5.54 2.13 -2.54
C ASP A 97 -6.30 0.87 -2.97
N CYS A 98 -5.64 -0.29 -2.89
CA CYS A 98 -6.21 -1.61 -3.14
C CYS A 98 -5.72 -2.62 -2.10
N GLY A 99 -6.45 -3.72 -1.94
CA GLY A 99 -6.09 -4.80 -1.02
C GLY A 99 -6.67 -4.63 0.38
N SER A 100 -6.23 -5.47 1.31
CA SER A 100 -6.72 -5.45 2.70
C SER A 100 -5.64 -5.79 3.71
N ILE A 101 -5.79 -5.23 4.90
CA ILE A 101 -4.91 -5.47 6.05
C ILE A 101 -5.77 -5.80 7.25
N ARG A 102 -5.37 -6.85 7.96
CA ARG A 102 -5.95 -7.24 9.23
C ARG A 102 -4.83 -7.30 10.26
N VAL A 103 -5.00 -6.56 11.34
CA VAL A 103 -4.10 -6.59 12.51
C VAL A 103 -4.90 -7.06 13.71
N LYS A 104 -4.44 -8.12 14.36
CA LYS A 104 -4.97 -8.60 15.64
C LYS A 104 -4.10 -8.06 16.77
N GLY A 105 -4.54 -6.98 17.41
CA GLY A 105 -3.81 -6.31 18.48
C GLY A 105 -3.74 -4.80 18.28
N ARG A 106 -2.71 -4.16 18.83
CA ARG A 106 -2.43 -2.74 18.65
C ARG A 106 -1.07 -2.57 18.00
N ILE A 107 -0.97 -1.63 17.06
CA ILE A 107 0.31 -1.11 16.58
C ILE A 107 0.60 0.13 17.43
N ALA A 108 1.75 0.13 18.10
CA ALA A 108 2.19 1.20 19.00
C ALA A 108 2.80 2.37 18.21
#